data_AF-A0A1Q6IT17-F1
#
_entry.id   AF-A0A1Q6IT17-F1
#
_cell.length_a   1.000
_cell.length_b   1.000
_cell.length_c   1.000
_cell.angle_alpha   90.00
_cell.angle_beta   90.00
_cell.angle_gamma   90.00
#
_symmetry.space_group_name_H-M   'P 1'
#
loop_
_entity.id
_entity.type
_entity.pdbx_description
1 polymer ?
#
loop_
_entity_poly.entity_id
_entity_poly.type
_entity_poly.pdbx_seq_one_letter_code
_entity_poly.pdbx_strand_id
1 'polypeptide(L)'
;MKILNEEHFENVKRYAESIGDTSLQKCLERLKSWEENPDHPCEISLYYDHAPYSFGFTQCYPDGRTGIVGGLLYHGIPDRSFAVTLQPFHGWQIHT
;
A
#
# COMPACT_ATOMS: atom_id res chain seq x y z
N MET A 1 6.89 -4.20 -8.75
CA MET A 1 5.77 -4.30 -7.82
C MET A 1 4.89 -5.37 -8.38
N LYS A 2 4.59 -6.35 -7.55
CA LYS A 2 3.74 -7.48 -7.87
C LYS A 2 2.41 -7.32 -7.16
N ILE A 3 1.31 -7.47 -7.90
CA ILE A 3 -0.04 -7.40 -7.33
C ILE A 3 -0.53 -8.84 -7.16
N LEU A 4 -0.83 -9.24 -5.92
CA LEU A 4 -1.27 -10.61 -5.61
C LEU A 4 -2.78 -10.78 -5.66
N ASN A 5 -3.54 -9.68 -5.70
CA ASN A 5 -4.99 -9.68 -5.85
C ASN A 5 -5.42 -8.51 -6.76
N GLU A 6 -5.50 -8.79 -8.06
CA GLU A 6 -5.84 -7.80 -9.10
C GLU A 6 -7.28 -7.26 -8.97
N GLU A 7 -8.24 -8.11 -8.58
CA GLU A 7 -9.63 -7.69 -8.39
C GLU A 7 -9.75 -6.64 -7.27
N HIS A 8 -9.10 -6.90 -6.14
CA HIS A 8 -9.05 -5.94 -5.04
C HIS A 8 -8.31 -4.67 -5.45
N PHE A 9 -7.17 -4.79 -6.13
CA PHE A 9 -6.39 -3.65 -6.60
C PHE A 9 -7.22 -2.70 -7.48
N GLU A 10 -7.91 -3.26 -8.49
CA GLU A 10 -8.78 -2.49 -9.37
C GLU A 10 -9.96 -1.87 -8.62
N ASN A 11 -10.55 -2.56 -7.64
CA ASN A 11 -11.60 -2.00 -6.79
C ASN A 11 -11.10 -0.79 -5.98
N VAL A 12 -9.93 -0.90 -5.34
CA VAL A 12 -9.34 0.22 -4.57
C VAL A 12 -9.01 1.40 -5.48
N LYS A 13 -8.46 1.14 -6.67
CA LYS A 13 -8.14 2.18 -7.65
C LYS A 13 -9.39 2.92 -8.12
N ARG A 14 -10.45 2.21 -8.51
CA ARG A 14 -11.75 2.81 -8.86
C ARG A 14 -12.33 3.64 -7.71
N TYR A 15 -12.18 3.16 -6.48
CA TYR A 15 -12.64 3.90 -5.32
C TYR A 15 -11.87 5.22 -5.15
N ALA A 16 -10.54 5.20 -5.22
CA ALA A 16 -9.71 6.41 -5.18
C ALA A 16 -10.10 7.42 -6.28
N GLU A 17 -10.30 6.94 -7.51
CA GLU A 17 -10.76 7.75 -8.64
C GLU A 17 -12.14 8.37 -8.37
N SER A 18 -13.07 7.61 -7.80
CA SER A 18 -14.44 8.09 -7.54
C SER A 18 -14.53 9.19 -6.48
N ILE A 19 -13.58 9.23 -5.55
CA ILE A 19 -13.48 10.29 -4.53
C ILE A 19 -12.49 11.40 -4.93
N GLY A 20 -11.85 11.30 -6.09
CA GLY A 20 -10.86 12.27 -6.57
C GLY A 20 -9.58 12.33 -5.72
N ASP A 21 -9.26 11.27 -5.00
CA ASP A 21 -8.10 11.21 -4.12
C ASP A 21 -6.84 10.74 -4.88
N THR A 22 -5.71 11.41 -4.65
CA THR A 22 -4.44 11.13 -5.33
C THR A 22 -3.40 10.47 -4.43
N SER A 23 -3.70 10.28 -3.14
CA SER A 23 -2.77 9.75 -2.15
C SER A 23 -2.47 8.26 -2.37
N LEU A 24 -3.42 7.47 -2.89
CA LEU A 24 -3.18 6.09 -3.32
C LEU A 24 -2.04 6.02 -4.33
N GLN A 25 -2.15 6.78 -5.42
CA GLN A 25 -1.17 6.79 -6.50
C GLN A 25 0.21 7.21 -6.00
N LYS A 26 0.28 8.27 -5.17
CA LYS A 26 1.52 8.72 -4.53
C LYS A 26 2.17 7.64 -3.66
N CYS A 27 1.36 6.87 -2.93
CA CYS A 27 1.88 5.77 -2.12
C CYS A 27 2.38 4.61 -2.98
N LEU A 28 1.66 4.25 -4.05
CA LEU A 28 2.09 3.21 -4.99
C LEU A 28 3.41 3.57 -5.68
N GLU A 29 3.56 4.82 -6.13
CA GLU A 29 4.81 5.34 -6.70
C GLU A 29 5.95 5.29 -5.67
N ARG A 30 5.69 5.69 -4.42
CA ARG A 30 6.67 5.62 -3.34
C ARG A 30 7.09 4.19 -3.00
N LEU A 31 6.16 3.23 -2.99
CA LEU A 31 6.51 1.82 -2.78
C LEU A 31 7.29 1.28 -3.98
N LYS A 32 6.89 1.64 -5.21
CA LYS A 32 7.56 1.21 -6.43
C LYS A 32 9.02 1.71 -6.47
N SER A 33 9.30 2.93 -6.02
CA SER A 33 10.66 3.46 -6.00
C SER A 33 11.59 2.73 -5.02
N TRP A 34 11.08 1.97 -4.04
CA TRP A 34 11.93 1.15 -3.17
C TRP A 34 12.62 0.03 -3.94
N GLU A 35 12.02 -0.44 -5.04
CA GLU A 35 12.62 -1.46 -5.92
C GLU A 35 13.81 -0.92 -6.73
N GLU A 36 13.99 0.41 -6.78
CA GLU A 36 15.05 1.06 -7.54
C GLU A 36 16.33 1.22 -6.72
N ASN A 37 16.36 0.77 -5.46
CA ASN A 37 17.56 0.82 -4.63
C ASN A 37 18.63 -0.17 -5.15
N PRO A 38 19.77 0.31 -5.69
CA PRO A 38 20.79 -0.56 -6.26
C PRO A 38 21.57 -1.35 -5.19
N ASP A 39 21.67 -0.83 -3.97
CA ASP A 39 22.40 -1.46 -2.87
C ASP A 39 21.58 -2.59 -2.23
N HIS A 40 20.26 -2.48 -2.30
CA HIS A 40 19.30 -3.41 -1.71
C HIS A 40 18.16 -3.70 -2.68
N PRO A 41 18.43 -4.39 -3.81
CA PRO A 41 17.40 -4.71 -4.78
C PRO A 41 16.30 -5.53 -4.13
N CYS A 42 15.04 -5.20 -4.42
CA CYS A 42 13.89 -5.90 -3.89
C CYS A 42 12.69 -5.83 -4.83
N GLU A 43 11.73 -6.73 -4.65
CA GLU A 43 10.39 -6.63 -5.21
C GLU A 43 9.40 -6.34 -4.08
N ILE A 44 8.50 -5.38 -4.28
CA ILE A 44 7.35 -5.13 -3.42
C ILE A 44 6.18 -5.96 -3.93
N SER A 45 5.58 -6.76 -3.06
CA SER A 45 4.33 -7.47 -3.32
C SER A 45 3.18 -6.85 -2.53
N LEU A 46 2.12 -6.41 -3.21
CA LEU A 46 0.86 -5.98 -2.59
C LEU A 46 -0.10 -7.15 -2.47
N TYR A 47 -0.71 -7.33 -1.29
CA TYR A 47 -1.73 -8.33 -1.03
C TYR A 47 -2.95 -7.73 -0.32
N TYR A 48 -4.02 -8.52 -0.32
CA TYR A 48 -5.28 -8.14 0.31
C TYR A 48 -5.13 -7.89 1.80
N ASP A 49 -5.62 -6.74 2.27
CA ASP A 49 -5.84 -6.45 3.69
C ASP A 49 -7.34 -6.57 4.01
N HIS A 50 -7.67 -7.00 5.22
CA HIS A 50 -9.06 -7.10 5.66
C HIS A 50 -9.75 -5.73 5.80
N ALA A 51 -8.98 -4.66 6.04
CA ALA A 51 -9.48 -3.30 6.03
C ALA A 51 -9.90 -2.88 4.61
N PRO A 52 -11.12 -2.32 4.44
CA PRO A 52 -11.58 -1.86 3.14
C PRO A 52 -10.59 -0.90 2.48
N TYR A 53 -10.42 -1.05 1.17
CA TYR A 53 -9.57 -0.19 0.35
C TYR A 53 -8.08 -0.15 0.78
N SER A 54 -7.63 -1.10 1.59
CA SER A 54 -6.26 -1.16 2.10
C SER A 54 -5.51 -2.37 1.55
N PHE A 55 -4.18 -2.34 1.63
CA PHE A 55 -3.32 -3.44 1.25
C PHE A 55 -2.32 -3.73 2.36
N GLY A 56 -1.95 -4.99 2.51
CA GLY A 56 -0.66 -5.33 3.08
C GLY A 56 0.40 -5.32 1.99
N PHE A 57 1.65 -5.11 2.36
CA PHE A 57 2.76 -5.28 1.44
C PHE A 57 3.97 -5.95 2.09
N THR A 58 4.76 -6.60 1.26
CA THR A 58 6.02 -7.23 1.65
C THR A 58 7.12 -6.82 0.70
N GLN A 59 8.31 -6.57 1.23
CA GLN A 59 9.55 -6.45 0.49
C GLN A 59 10.22 -7.82 0.41
N CYS A 60 10.58 -8.27 -0.78
CA CYS A 60 11.26 -9.53 -1.03
C CYS A 60 12.61 -9.29 -1.70
N TYR A 61 13.69 -9.81 -1.12
CA TYR A 61 15.03 -9.73 -1.69
C TYR A 61 15.27 -10.88 -2.70
N PRO A 62 16.25 -10.76 -3.62
CA PRO A 62 16.55 -11.78 -4.62
C PRO A 62 16.89 -13.16 -4.05
N ASP A 63 17.40 -13.22 -2.82
CA ASP A 63 17.71 -14.47 -2.11
C ASP A 63 16.49 -15.09 -1.41
N GLY A 64 15.30 -14.51 -1.60
CA GLY A 64 14.04 -14.97 -1.03
C GLY A 64 13.79 -14.51 0.41
N ARG A 65 14.70 -13.75 1.03
CA ARG A 65 14.44 -13.18 2.37
C ARG A 65 13.37 -12.09 2.30
N THR A 66 12.57 -12.02 3.35
CA THR A 66 11.59 -10.94 3.56
C THR A 66 12.26 -9.75 4.26
N GLY A 67 12.05 -8.56 3.71
CA GLY A 67 12.43 -7.27 4.31
C GLY A 67 11.25 -6.67 5.09
N ILE A 68 10.93 -5.42 4.79
CA ILE A 68 9.79 -4.71 5.42
C ILE A 68 8.47 -5.41 5.10
N VAL A 69 7.63 -5.58 6.13
CA VAL A 69 6.23 -5.95 6.00
C VAL A 69 5.41 -4.82 6.59
N GLY A 70 4.49 -4.26 5.80
CA GLY A 70 3.75 -3.07 6.18
C GLY A 70 2.36 -3.01 5.58
N GLY A 71 1.68 -1.89 5.80
CA GLY A 71 0.35 -1.60 5.29
C GLY A 71 0.33 -0.37 4.39
N LEU A 72 -0.43 -0.42 3.31
CA LEU A 72 -0.90 0.74 2.56
C LEU A 72 -2.38 0.93 2.90
N LEU A 73 -2.66 1.77 3.89
CA LEU A 73 -3.94 1.81 4.58
C LEU A 73 -4.76 3.04 4.19
N TYR A 74 -6.06 2.84 3.99
CA TYR A 74 -7.01 3.92 3.73
C TYR A 74 -7.65 4.43 5.03
N HIS A 75 -7.39 5.70 5.36
CA HIS A 75 -7.99 6.43 6.47
C HIS A 75 -9.27 7.15 5.99
N GLY A 76 -10.38 6.43 6.00
CA GLY A 76 -11.71 6.95 5.62
C GLY A 76 -12.43 7.69 6.74
N ILE A 77 -13.69 8.07 6.48
CA ILE A 77 -14.61 8.60 7.49
C ILE A 77 -15.92 7.80 7.41
N PRO A 78 -16.18 6.84 8.32
CA PRO A 78 -15.33 6.44 9.45
C PRO A 78 -14.06 5.70 9.00
N ASP A 79 -13.00 5.82 9.79
CA ASP A 79 -11.76 5.08 9.58
C ASP A 79 -11.96 3.61 9.98
N ARG A 80 -11.59 2.70 9.08
CA ARG A 80 -11.69 1.24 9.23
C ARG A 80 -10.35 0.53 9.00
N SER A 81 -9.26 1.28 9.02
CA SER A 81 -7.89 0.75 8.87
C SER A 81 -7.39 0.01 10.12
N PHE A 82 -8.03 0.22 11.27
CA PHE A 82 -7.57 -0.24 12.59
C PHE A 82 -6.20 0.29 13.02
N ALA A 83 -5.61 1.21 12.26
CA ALA A 83 -4.35 1.85 12.57
C ALA A 83 -4.57 3.21 13.25
N VAL A 84 -3.60 3.63 14.07
CA VAL A 84 -3.61 4.94 14.73
C VAL A 84 -2.77 5.91 13.93
N THR A 85 -3.34 7.06 13.59
CA THR A 85 -2.61 8.23 13.09
C THR A 85 -2.53 9.29 14.20
N LEU A 86 -1.35 9.87 14.42
CA LEU A 86 -1.17 10.91 15.45
C LEU A 86 -1.82 12.24 15.06
N GLN A 87 -2.05 12.45 13.76
CA GLN A 87 -2.74 13.61 13.21
C GLN A 87 -3.90 13.10 12.34
N PRO A 88 -5.06 13.77 12.37
CA PRO A 88 -6.17 13.44 11.47
C PRO A 88 -5.70 13.46 10.02
N PHE A 89 -6.00 12.39 9.30
CA PHE A 89 -5.63 12.24 7.90
C PHE A 89 -6.78 11.56 7.16
N HIS A 90 -6.99 11.97 5.91
CA HIS A 90 -7.96 11.35 5.01
C HIS A 90 -7.25 10.95 3.72
N GLY A 91 -7.38 9.70 3.31
CA GLY A 91 -6.69 9.12 2.15
C GLY A 91 -5.84 7.91 2.51
N TRP A 92 -4.91 7.53 1.63
CA TRP A 92 -3.99 6.41 1.79
C TRP A 92 -2.65 6.83 2.40
N GLN A 93 -2.15 6.01 3.31
CA GLN A 93 -0.84 6.19 3.93
C GLN A 93 -0.08 4.86 4.03
N ILE A 94 1.24 4.92 3.87
CA ILE A 94 2.14 3.78 4.11
C ILE A 94 2.47 3.70 5.61
N HIS A 95 2.29 2.52 6.18
CA HIS A 95 2.64 2.13 7.55
C HIS A 95 3.70 1.02 7.47
N THR A 96 4.79 1.16 8.22
CA THR A 96 5.93 0.22 8.28
C THR A 96 6.31 -0.07 9.72
#